data_AF-A0A5C6EFV3-F1
#
_entry.id   AF-A0A5C6EFV3-F1
#
_cell.length_a   1.000
_cell.length_b   1.000
_cell.length_c   1.000
_cell.angle_alpha   90.00
_cell.angle_beta   90.00
_cell.angle_gamma   90.00
#
_symmetry.space_group_name_H-M   'P 1'
#
loop_
_entity.id
_entity.type
_entity.pdbx_description
1 polymer ?
#
loop_
_entity_poly.entity_id
_entity_poly.type
_entity_poly.pdbx_seq_one_letter_code
_entity_poly.pdbx_strand_id
1 'polypeptide(L)' 'MVLREVAARVRITERAVQRIVQDLEEEGFIRREKVGRQNRYEVLVDKSLRHPIESHRQIGELLDLIGKNHADENRKSDV' A
#
# COMPACT_ATOMS: atom_id res chain seq x y z
N MET A 1 -1.30 -13.15 6.59
CA MET A 1 -0.33 -13.04 5.49
C MET A 1 1.01 -12.61 6.08
N VAL A 2 2.11 -13.29 5.78
CA VAL A 2 3.45 -12.87 6.22
C VAL A 2 4.10 -11.95 5.18
N LEU A 3 5.09 -11.13 5.56
CA LEU A 3 5.77 -10.22 4.61
C LEU A 3 6.41 -10.96 3.42
N ARG A 4 6.84 -12.21 3.64
CA ARG A 4 7.33 -13.08 2.55
C ARG A 4 6.28 -13.35 1.47
N GLU A 5 5.01 -13.52 1.85
CA GLU A 5 3.91 -13.73 0.92
C GLU A 5 3.58 -12.45 0.14
N VAL A 6 3.69 -11.29 0.78
CA VAL A 6 3.58 -9.98 0.10
C VAL A 6 4.66 -9.87 -0.97
N ALA A 7 5.92 -10.15 -0.60
CA ALA A 7 7.07 -10.07 -1.49
C ALA A 7 6.90 -10.93 -2.74
N ALA A 8 6.39 -12.16 -2.57
CA ALA A 8 6.07 -13.06 -3.68
C ALA A 8 4.97 -12.49 -4.60
N ARG A 9 3.91 -11.87 -4.04
CA ARG A 9 2.81 -11.29 -4.82
C ARG A 9 3.23 -10.07 -5.64
N VAL A 10 4.04 -9.19 -5.04
CA VAL A 10 4.53 -7.97 -5.72
C VAL A 10 5.84 -8.18 -6.48
N ARG A 11 6.36 -9.41 -6.50
CA ARG A 11 7.59 -9.83 -7.21
C ARG A 11 8.84 -9.02 -6.83
N ILE A 12 9.01 -8.73 -5.55
CA ILE A 12 10.23 -8.12 -5.00
C ILE A 12 10.81 -8.96 -3.85
N THR A 13 11.99 -8.60 -3.36
CA THR A 13 12.61 -9.32 -2.24
C THR A 13 11.92 -9.00 -0.91
N GLU A 14 11.94 -9.93 0.04
CA GLU A 14 11.39 -9.69 1.39
C GLU A 14 12.05 -8.48 2.07
N ARG A 15 13.36 -8.31 1.90
CA ARG A 15 14.09 -7.14 2.40
C ARG A 15 13.60 -5.82 1.78
N ALA A 16 13.24 -5.84 0.50
CA ALA A 16 12.67 -4.66 -0.16
C ALA A 16 11.28 -4.33 0.40
N VAL A 17 10.41 -5.33 0.58
CA VAL A 17 9.10 -5.12 1.25
C VAL A 17 9.31 -4.56 2.65
N GLN A 18 10.22 -5.12 3.44
CA GLN A 18 10.48 -4.64 4.81
C GLN A 18 10.90 -3.17 4.83
N ARG A 19 11.78 -2.74 3.92
CA ARG A 19 12.18 -1.32 3.78
C ARG A 19 10.98 -0.45 3.40
N ILE A 20 10.21 -0.84 2.39
CA ILE A 20 9.03 -0.08 1.95
C ILE A 20 8.02 0.07 3.09
N VAL A 21 7.76 -1.01 3.84
CA VAL A 21 6.84 -0.97 5.00
C VAL A 21 7.39 -0.05 6.09
N GLN A 22 8.69 -0.08 6.36
CA GLN A 22 9.32 0.82 7.32
C GLN A 22 9.19 2.29 6.87
N ASP A 23 9.52 2.59 5.62
CA ASP A 23 9.41 3.96 5.07
C ASP A 23 7.97 4.46 5.16
N LEU A 24 6.98 3.62 4.78
CA LEU A 24 5.57 3.96 4.89
C LEU A 24 5.11 4.18 6.35
N GLU A 25 5.69 3.46 7.32
CA GLU A 25 5.37 3.60 8.74
C GLU A 25 5.98 4.88 9.33
N GLU A 26 7.27 5.13 9.08
CA GLU A 26 7.98 6.35 9.49
C GLU A 26 7.32 7.59 8.91
N GLU A 27 6.91 7.48 7.67
CA GLU A 27 6.24 8.54 6.95
C GLU A 27 4.73 8.57 7.23
N GLY A 28 4.23 7.73 8.14
CA GLY A 28 2.88 7.70 8.70
C GLY A 28 1.76 7.45 7.70
N PHE A 29 2.03 6.74 6.60
CA PHE A 29 1.02 6.24 5.67
C PHE A 29 0.42 4.91 6.11
N ILE A 30 1.16 4.16 6.92
CA ILE A 30 0.63 2.95 7.56
C ILE A 30 0.88 3.01 9.07
N ARG A 31 0.02 2.33 9.82
CA ARG A 31 0.22 2.02 11.24
C ARG A 31 0.40 0.53 11.40
N ARG A 32 1.43 0.13 12.12
CA ARG A 32 1.66 -1.27 12.49
C ARG A 32 1.14 -1.51 13.90
N GLU A 33 0.30 -2.53 14.05
CA GLU A 33 -0.16 -3.03 15.35
C GLU A 33 0.26 -4.49 15.52
N LYS A 34 0.78 -4.85 16.69
CA LYS A 34 1.13 -6.23 17.01
C LYS A 34 -0.07 -6.95 17.61
N VAL A 35 -0.65 -7.88 16.85
CA VAL A 35 -1.77 -8.73 17.28
C VAL A 35 -1.24 -10.13 17.55
N GLY A 36 -0.87 -10.40 18.80
CA GLY A 36 -0.26 -11.67 19.21
C GLY A 36 1.09 -11.92 18.51
N ARG A 37 1.15 -12.95 17.66
CA ARG A 37 2.36 -13.31 16.88
C ARG A 37 2.38 -12.69 15.47
N GLN A 38 1.34 -11.94 15.11
CA GLN A 38 1.20 -11.34 13.78
C GLN A 38 1.24 -9.82 13.86
N ASN A 39 1.68 -9.20 12.77
CA ASN A 39 1.52 -7.76 12.57
C ASN A 39 0.25 -7.52 11.76
N ARG A 40 -0.56 -6.57 12.21
CA ARG A 40 -1.64 -5.95 11.45
C ARG A 40 -1.14 -4.60 10.96
N TYR A 41 -1.38 -4.31 9.68
CA TYR A 41 -1.05 -3.03 9.08
C TYR A 41 -2.35 -2.33 8.69
N GLU A 42 -2.52 -1.12 9.16
CA GLU A 42 -3.62 -0.22 8.82
C GLU A 42 -3.10 0.85 7.86
N VAL A 43 -3.81 1.09 6.75
CA VAL A 43 -3.46 2.16 5.80
C VAL A 43 -4.21 3.42 6.21
N LEU A 44 -3.48 4.52 6.38
CA LEU A 44 -4.02 5.81 6.79
C LEU A 44 -4.33 6.64 5.56
N VAL A 45 -5.58 6.58 5.10
CA VAL A 45 -6.03 7.18 3.83
C VAL A 45 -6.17 8.71 3.87
N ASP A 46 -6.28 9.28 5.07
CA ASP A 46 -6.53 10.71 5.28
C ASP A 46 -5.27 11.58 5.17
N LYS A 47 -4.12 10.98 4.86
CA LYS A 47 -2.83 11.68 4.82
C LYS A 47 -2.60 12.41 3.50
N SER A 48 -2.25 13.69 3.57
CA SER A 48 -1.83 14.47 2.40
C SER A 48 -0.56 13.91 1.75
N LEU A 49 -0.48 14.03 0.42
CA LEU A 49 0.74 13.71 -0.33
C LEU A 49 1.87 14.68 0.01
N ARG A 50 3.11 14.18 -0.07
CA ARG A 50 4.32 14.89 0.38
C ARG A 50 4.67 16.13 -0.44
N HIS A 51 4.35 16.09 -1.73
CA HIS A 51 4.82 17.10 -2.68
C HIS A 51 3.92 18.34 -2.64
N PRO A 52 4.49 19.57 -2.65
CA PRO A 52 3.70 20.80 -2.58
C PRO A 52 2.59 20.88 -3.63
N ILE A 53 2.87 20.40 -4.85
CA ILE A 53 1.93 20.38 -5.97
C ILE A 53 0.70 19.52 -5.66
N GLU A 54 0.87 18.43 -4.90
CA GLU A 54 -0.15 17.42 -4.62
C GLU A 54 -0.61 17.43 -3.16
N SER A 55 -0.09 18.33 -2.33
CA SER A 55 -0.36 18.42 -0.89
C SER A 55 -1.83 18.67 -0.54
N HIS A 56 -2.59 19.18 -1.51
CA HIS A 56 -4.04 19.37 -1.44
C HIS A 56 -4.85 18.06 -1.64
N ARG A 57 -4.19 16.95 -1.98
CA ARG A 57 -4.79 15.63 -2.22
C ARG A 57 -4.39 14.65 -1.13
N GLN A 58 -5.32 13.78 -0.78
CA GLN A 58 -5.10 12.70 0.19
C GLN A 58 -4.67 11.42 -0.52
N ILE A 59 -3.88 10.59 0.17
CA ILE A 59 -3.43 9.29 -0.35
C ILE A 59 -4.61 8.37 -0.70
N GLY A 60 -5.74 8.47 0.00
CA GLY A 60 -6.96 7.75 -0.33
C GLY A 60 -7.46 8.01 -1.75
N GLU A 61 -7.42 9.27 -2.21
CA GLU A 61 -7.85 9.62 -3.58
C GLU A 61 -6.93 8.98 -4.64
N LEU A 62 -5.62 8.91 -4.36
CA LEU A 62 -4.67 8.24 -5.25
C LEU A 62 -4.91 6.73 -5.30
N LEU A 63 -5.15 6.11 -4.13
CA LEU A 63 -5.45 4.69 -4.04
C LEU A 63 -6.74 4.33 -4.79
N ASP A 64 -7.76 5.18 -4.72
CA ASP A 64 -9.00 5.01 -5.48
C ASP A 64 -8.78 5.07 -6.99
N LEU A 65 -7.91 5.97 -7.47
CA LEU A 65 -7.57 6.08 -8.89
C LEU A 65 -6.84 4.83 -9.39
N ILE A 66 -5.87 4.34 -8.63
CA ILE A 66 -5.07 3.16 -9.01
C ILE A 66 -5.88 1.87 -8.86
N GLY A 67 -6.67 1.76 -7.79
CA GLY A 67 -7.49 0.58 -7.49
C GLY A 67 -8.59 0.32 -8.52
N LYS A 68 -9.11 1.38 -9.15
CA LYS A 68 -10.11 1.27 -10.23
C LYS A 68 -9.53 0.71 -11.52
N ASN A 69 -8.27 1.00 -11.84
CA ASN A 69 -7.63 0.56 -13.08
C ASN A 69 -7.39 -0.97 -13.14
N HIS A 70 -7.27 -1.65 -12.00
CA HIS A 70 -7.14 -3.12 -11.96
C HIS A 70 -8.48 -3.87 -12.08
N ALA A 71 -9.62 -3.21 -11.86
CA ALA A 71 -10.94 -3.83 -12.02
C ALA A 71 -11.37 -3.90 -13.50
N ASP A 72 -10.92 -2.95 -14.33
CA ASP A 72 -11.29 -2.87 -15.75
C ASP A 72 -10.42 -3.73 -16.69
N GLU A 73 -9.18 -4.05 -16.30
CA GLU A 73 -8.31 -4.94 -17.11
C GLU A 73 -8.75 -6.41 -17.07
N ASN A 74 -9.44 -6.85 -16.01
CA ASN A 74 -9.88 -8.25 -15.86
C ASN A 74 -11.17 -8.58 -16.65
N ARG A 75 -11.75 -7.63 -17.41
CA ARG A 75 -12.97 -7.82 -18.21
C ARG A 75 -12.72 -8.01 -19.71
N LYS A 76 -11.48 -7.84 -20.18
CA LYS A 76 -11.11 -7.99 -21.61
C LYS A 76 -10.56 -9.37 -21.99
N SER A 77 -10.47 -10.32 -21.06
CA SER A 77 -9.96 -11.67 -21.32
C SER A 77 -11.04 -12.73 -21.53
N ASP A 78 -12.33 -12.35 -21.50
CA ASP A 78 -13.49 -13.25 -21.62
C ASP A 78 -14.37 -12.94 -22.86
N VAL A 79 -13.77 -12.42 -23.95
CA VAL A 79 -14.42 -12.33 -25.27
C VAL A 79 -13.50 -12.86 -26.36
#